data_AF-A0A7G5BZV3-F1
#
_entry.id   AF-A0A7G5BZV3-F1
#
_cell.length_a   1.000
_cell.length_b   1.000
_cell.length_c   1.000
_cell.angle_alpha   90.00
_cell.angle_beta   90.00
_cell.angle_gamma   90.00
#
_symmetry.space_group_name_H-M   'P 1'
#
loop_
_entity.id
_entity.type
_entity.pdbx_description
1 polymer ?
#
loop_
_entity_poly.entity_id
_entity_poly.type
_entity_poly.pdbx_seq_one_letter_code
_entity_poly.pdbx_strand_id
1 'polypeptide(L)'
;MPADNELLPAFPELYRHQPLLFIPNQGQADANVSFIAEKLGYYVGISSQEVSMTICQPNEIRNVLHLAWRFVGAAEDTIVEGIDQETGSFHYFTGPRSAFRYMNLPSYRKVICREIWQGIDVLIHEQQQSLKYDWIIRSNGRPDDIRLACKGCNDISLNRDGSLVVDTDLGKLIEPKPTAYQIRKSESVPVSCRYALRSCPRERTTIGFELPEGYDRRLELIIK
;
A
#
# COMPACT_ATOMS: atom_id res chain seq x y z
N MET A 1 -0.10 -2.06 -20.61
CA MET A 1 -1.29 -1.23 -20.37
C MET A 1 -1.37 -1.08 -18.85
N PRO A 2 -1.11 0.10 -18.27
CA PRO A 2 -1.28 0.28 -16.83
C PRO A 2 -2.77 0.12 -16.50
N ALA A 3 -3.08 -0.34 -15.28
CA ALA A 3 -4.44 -0.27 -14.78
C ALA A 3 -4.82 1.20 -14.69
N ASP A 4 -5.77 1.62 -15.52
CA ASP A 4 -6.42 2.90 -15.38
C ASP A 4 -7.17 2.86 -14.04
N ASN A 5 -6.58 3.52 -13.05
CA ASN A 5 -7.22 3.68 -11.76
C ASN A 5 -8.24 4.83 -11.91
N GLU A 6 -9.38 4.53 -12.55
CA GLU A 6 -10.47 5.49 -12.83
C GLU A 6 -11.08 6.13 -11.55
N LEU A 7 -10.66 5.66 -10.38
CA LEU A 7 -11.09 6.18 -9.08
C LEU A 7 -10.34 7.44 -8.64
N LEU A 8 -9.28 7.86 -9.33
CA LEU A 8 -8.54 9.05 -8.94
C LEU A 8 -9.26 10.34 -9.36
N PRO A 9 -9.51 11.28 -8.43
CA PRO A 9 -10.10 12.57 -8.75
C PRO A 9 -9.33 13.35 -9.83
N ALA A 10 -10.06 14.02 -10.72
CA ALA A 10 -9.48 14.88 -11.75
C ALA A 10 -8.90 16.17 -11.13
N PHE A 11 -7.57 16.27 -11.03
CA PHE A 11 -6.89 17.45 -10.48
C PHE A 11 -6.53 18.52 -11.51
N PRO A 12 -6.43 19.81 -11.10
CA PRO A 12 -5.77 20.84 -11.90
C PRO A 12 -4.36 20.39 -12.28
N GLU A 13 -3.94 20.62 -13.53
CA GLU A 13 -2.70 20.04 -14.10
C GLU A 13 -1.45 20.25 -13.24
N LEU A 14 -1.35 21.40 -12.57
CA LEU A 14 -0.22 21.78 -11.73
C LEU A 14 0.00 20.83 -10.53
N TYR A 15 -1.07 20.23 -10.00
CA TYR A 15 -1.01 19.31 -8.85
C TYR A 15 -0.89 17.83 -9.26
N ARG A 16 -1.15 17.53 -10.54
CA ARG A 16 -1.04 16.17 -11.08
C ARG A 16 0.41 15.65 -10.97
N HIS A 17 1.39 16.55 -11.06
CA HIS A 17 2.83 16.22 -11.08
C HIS A 17 3.53 16.26 -9.72
N GLN A 18 2.84 16.67 -8.64
CA GLN A 18 3.46 16.58 -7.31
C GLN A 18 3.51 15.12 -6.85
N PRO A 19 4.68 14.63 -6.41
CA PRO A 19 4.79 13.29 -5.86
C PRO A 19 3.97 13.17 -4.57
N LEU A 20 3.40 12.00 -4.33
CA LEU A 20 2.78 11.65 -3.07
C LEU A 20 3.89 11.47 -2.02
N LEU A 21 3.84 12.26 -0.94
CA LEU A 21 4.85 12.25 0.12
C LEU A 21 4.31 11.67 1.40
N PHE A 22 5.11 10.82 2.02
CA PHE A 22 4.79 10.20 3.30
C PHE A 22 5.39 11.04 4.43
N ILE A 23 4.57 11.37 5.41
CA ILE A 23 4.90 12.25 6.52
C ILE A 23 4.64 11.47 7.81
N PRO A 24 5.59 11.42 8.76
CA PRO A 24 5.41 10.68 10.00
C PRO A 24 4.28 11.29 10.82
N ASN A 25 3.46 10.44 11.42
CA ASN A 25 2.42 10.88 12.34
C ASN A 25 3.03 11.27 13.69
N GLN A 26 2.94 12.55 14.03
CA GLN A 26 3.35 13.12 15.31
C GLN A 26 2.14 13.62 16.11
N GLY A 27 0.93 13.18 15.74
CA GLY A 27 -0.34 13.58 16.35
C GLY A 27 -1.28 14.34 15.41
N GLN A 28 -0.94 14.47 14.12
CA GLN A 28 -1.84 15.08 13.14
C GLN A 28 -2.98 14.15 12.68
N ALA A 29 -2.87 12.84 12.93
CA ALA A 29 -3.85 11.82 12.56
C ALA A 29 -4.09 10.82 13.71
N ASP A 30 -4.94 9.80 13.49
CA ASP A 30 -5.22 8.73 14.45
C ASP A 30 -3.93 8.12 15.02
N ALA A 31 -3.90 7.84 16.33
CA ALA A 31 -2.71 7.38 17.03
C ALA A 31 -2.17 6.03 16.53
N ASN A 32 -3.00 5.22 15.86
CA ASN A 32 -2.57 3.93 15.30
C ASN A 32 -1.88 4.06 13.94
N VAL A 33 -1.90 5.25 13.33
CA VAL A 33 -1.24 5.52 12.05
C VAL A 33 0.19 5.99 12.30
N SER A 34 1.15 5.40 11.61
CA SER A 34 2.58 5.76 11.70
C SER A 34 2.98 6.79 10.65
N PHE A 35 2.45 6.68 9.43
CA PHE A 35 2.70 7.63 8.34
C PHE A 35 1.39 7.99 7.64
N ILE A 36 1.31 9.24 7.19
CA ILE A 36 0.22 9.72 6.36
C ILE A 36 0.75 10.21 5.03
N ALA A 37 -0.06 10.11 3.98
CA ALA A 37 0.17 10.83 2.74
C ALA A 37 -1.14 11.41 2.26
N GLU A 38 -1.11 12.65 1.80
CA GLU A 38 -2.32 13.36 1.36
C GLU A 38 -2.07 14.06 0.03
N LYS A 39 -3.02 13.93 -0.88
CA LYS A 39 -3.06 14.65 -2.15
C LYS A 39 -4.51 14.84 -2.54
N LEU A 40 -5.02 16.07 -2.47
CA LEU A 40 -6.34 16.52 -2.95
C LEU A 40 -7.43 15.41 -2.95
N GLY A 41 -8.11 15.15 -1.83
CA GLY A 41 -9.17 14.12 -1.80
C GLY A 41 -8.68 12.67 -1.88
N TYR A 42 -7.37 12.43 -1.87
CA TYR A 42 -6.76 11.14 -1.63
C TYR A 42 -5.95 11.22 -0.32
N TYR A 43 -6.31 10.39 0.65
CA TYR A 43 -5.62 10.30 1.94
C TYR A 43 -5.22 8.86 2.21
N VAL A 44 -3.95 8.64 2.56
CA VAL A 44 -3.39 7.34 2.89
C VAL A 44 -2.93 7.35 4.34
N GLY A 45 -3.31 6.33 5.10
CA GLY A 45 -2.76 6.03 6.40
C GLY A 45 -1.99 4.72 6.36
N ILE A 46 -0.78 4.70 6.90
CA ILE A 46 0.07 3.50 6.97
C ILE A 46 0.35 3.19 8.43
N SER A 47 0.11 1.94 8.83
CA SER A 47 0.44 1.40 10.15
C SER A 47 1.15 0.06 10.01
N SER A 48 1.53 -0.54 11.14
CA SER A 48 2.04 -1.92 11.19
C SER A 48 1.01 -2.97 10.79
N GLN A 49 -0.29 -2.65 10.83
CA GLN A 49 -1.38 -3.63 10.69
C GLN A 49 -2.22 -3.44 9.42
N GLU A 50 -2.23 -2.24 8.85
CA GLU A 50 -2.98 -1.95 7.65
C GLU A 50 -2.47 -0.70 6.92
N VAL A 51 -2.80 -0.65 5.63
CA VAL A 51 -2.73 0.55 4.79
C VAL A 51 -4.14 0.94 4.42
N SER A 52 -4.58 2.10 4.88
CA SER A 52 -5.90 2.66 4.60
C SER A 52 -5.81 3.75 3.53
N MET A 53 -6.85 3.83 2.70
CA MET A 53 -7.01 4.84 1.66
C MET A 53 -8.40 5.43 1.79
N THR A 54 -8.49 6.75 1.76
CA THR A 54 -9.73 7.48 1.65
C THR A 54 -9.72 8.25 0.34
N ILE A 55 -10.72 8.00 -0.49
CA ILE A 55 -10.89 8.65 -1.79
C ILE A 55 -12.18 9.45 -1.76
N CYS A 56 -12.06 10.75 -1.96
CA CYS A 56 -13.15 11.71 -2.06
C CYS A 56 -13.27 12.17 -3.52
N GLN A 57 -14.38 11.87 -4.18
CA GLN A 57 -14.60 12.39 -5.52
C GLN A 57 -14.94 13.88 -5.48
N PRO A 58 -14.39 14.72 -6.38
CA PRO A 58 -14.66 16.14 -6.39
C PRO A 58 -16.06 16.31 -6.98
N ASN A 59 -16.98 16.91 -6.20
CA ASN A 59 -18.36 17.32 -6.53
C ASN A 59 -19.49 16.59 -5.81
N GLU A 60 -19.23 15.56 -4.99
CA GLU A 60 -20.26 14.93 -4.16
C GLU A 60 -19.79 14.72 -2.73
N ILE A 61 -20.27 15.57 -1.81
CA ILE A 61 -19.94 15.54 -0.36
C ILE A 61 -20.28 14.18 0.29
N ARG A 62 -21.06 13.31 -0.37
CA ARG A 62 -21.56 12.03 0.17
C ARG A 62 -20.83 10.78 -0.32
N ASN A 63 -19.94 10.88 -1.31
CA ASN A 63 -19.31 9.72 -1.92
C ASN A 63 -17.81 9.65 -1.55
N VAL A 64 -17.57 9.21 -0.32
CA VAL A 64 -16.24 8.92 0.22
C VAL A 64 -16.06 7.42 0.28
N LEU A 65 -15.04 6.90 -0.41
CA LEU A 65 -14.64 5.50 -0.31
C LEU A 65 -13.52 5.37 0.70
N HIS A 66 -13.75 4.56 1.72
CA HIS A 66 -12.71 4.13 2.65
C HIS A 66 -12.35 2.67 2.32
N LEU A 67 -11.14 2.44 1.84
CA LEU A 67 -10.57 1.10 1.66
C LEU A 67 -9.45 0.88 2.66
N ALA A 68 -9.30 -0.34 3.16
CA ALA A 68 -8.12 -0.70 3.94
C ALA A 68 -7.62 -2.10 3.61
N TRP A 69 -6.33 -2.19 3.31
CA TRP A 69 -5.59 -3.44 3.17
C TRP A 69 -5.04 -3.83 4.53
N ARG A 70 -5.66 -4.82 5.18
CA ARG A 70 -5.20 -5.37 6.45
C ARG A 70 -4.20 -6.48 6.25
N PHE A 71 -3.11 -6.41 7.00
CA PHE A 71 -2.05 -7.40 7.02
C PHE A 71 -2.41 -8.50 8.02
N VAL A 72 -3.05 -9.56 7.53
CA VAL A 72 -3.60 -10.63 8.39
C VAL A 72 -2.48 -11.45 9.01
N GLY A 73 -2.40 -11.40 10.34
CA GLY A 73 -1.35 -12.06 11.10
C GLY A 73 -0.01 -11.36 11.03
N ALA A 74 0.01 -10.06 10.75
CA ALA A 74 1.21 -9.24 10.87
C ALA A 74 1.76 -9.24 12.30
N ALA A 75 3.08 -9.11 12.44
CA ALA A 75 3.73 -9.03 13.74
C ALA A 75 3.34 -7.73 14.48
N GLU A 76 3.11 -7.80 15.79
CA GLU A 76 2.73 -6.64 16.60
C GLU A 76 3.86 -5.60 16.72
N ASP A 77 5.11 -6.07 16.67
CA ASP A 77 6.34 -5.28 16.76
C ASP A 77 6.92 -4.85 15.41
N THR A 78 6.13 -4.94 14.33
CA THR A 78 6.50 -4.45 12.99
C THR A 78 6.96 -2.99 13.06
N ILE A 79 8.15 -2.72 12.56
CA ILE A 79 8.73 -1.37 12.53
C ILE A 79 8.34 -0.68 11.23
N VAL A 80 7.77 0.52 11.32
CA VAL A 80 7.38 1.34 10.16
C VAL A 80 8.33 2.52 10.04
N GLU A 81 9.06 2.63 8.93
CA GLU A 81 10.12 3.63 8.72
C GLU A 81 9.93 4.39 7.40
N GLY A 82 10.28 5.68 7.40
CA GLY A 82 10.35 6.49 6.19
C GLY A 82 11.67 6.28 5.47
N ILE A 83 11.63 6.09 4.15
CA ILE A 83 12.79 5.84 3.29
C ILE A 83 12.85 6.91 2.20
N ASP A 84 14.08 7.26 1.79
CA ASP A 84 14.37 8.31 0.82
C ASP A 84 13.77 9.66 1.28
N GLN A 85 14.37 10.21 2.35
CA GLN A 85 13.96 11.50 2.90
C GLN A 85 14.19 12.64 1.91
N GLU A 86 13.19 13.50 1.80
CA GLU A 86 13.22 14.68 0.94
C GLU A 86 13.63 15.92 1.74
N THR A 87 14.11 16.94 1.02
CA THR A 87 14.51 18.22 1.62
C THR A 87 13.33 19.08 2.05
N GLY A 88 12.14 18.83 1.48
CA GLY A 88 10.90 19.52 1.81
C GLY A 88 10.37 19.14 3.19
N SER A 89 9.83 20.14 3.90
CA SER A 89 9.18 19.96 5.21
C SER A 89 7.68 20.27 5.13
N PHE A 90 6.91 19.60 5.99
CA PHE A 90 5.47 19.80 6.11
C PHE A 90 5.10 20.47 7.43
N HIS A 91 4.05 21.30 7.37
CA HIS A 91 3.50 22.02 8.51
C HIS A 91 1.99 21.81 8.54
N TYR A 92 1.49 21.30 9.66
CA TYR A 92 0.07 21.08 9.89
C TYR A 92 -0.44 22.08 10.92
N PHE A 93 -1.39 22.92 10.47
CA PHE A 93 -2.04 23.94 11.28
C PHE A 93 -3.45 23.47 11.66
N THR A 94 -3.54 22.41 12.45
CA THR A 94 -4.80 21.85 12.93
C THR A 94 -5.20 22.47 14.28
N GLY A 95 -6.49 22.78 14.45
CA GLY A 95 -7.05 23.35 15.68
C GLY A 95 -6.89 24.88 15.82
N PRO A 96 -7.24 25.45 16.99
CA PRO A 96 -7.10 26.88 17.25
C PRO A 96 -5.63 27.31 17.19
N ARG A 97 -5.37 28.57 16.84
CA ARG A 97 -4.01 29.12 16.58
C ARG A 97 -2.99 28.89 17.71
N SER A 98 -3.43 28.67 18.95
CA SER A 98 -2.61 28.28 20.10
C SER A 98 -2.13 26.81 20.09
N ALA A 99 -2.55 26.01 19.11
CA ALA A 99 -2.27 24.58 18.98
C ALA A 99 -1.42 24.22 17.76
N PHE A 100 -0.84 25.22 17.06
CA PHE A 100 0.07 25.00 15.93
C PHE A 100 1.39 24.36 16.42
N ARG A 101 1.40 23.02 16.53
CA ARG A 101 2.52 22.25 17.11
C ARG A 101 3.24 21.34 16.12
N TYR A 102 2.65 21.09 14.95
CA TYR A 102 3.17 20.12 13.97
C TYR A 102 3.89 20.85 12.83
N MET A 103 5.13 21.26 13.08
CA MET A 103 5.95 22.01 12.12
C MET A 103 7.26 21.27 11.83
N ASN A 104 7.85 21.54 10.66
CA ASN A 104 9.13 20.95 10.24
C ASN A 104 9.11 19.41 10.23
N LEU A 105 7.96 18.82 9.87
CA LEU A 105 7.87 17.38 9.73
C LEU A 105 8.66 16.96 8.46
N PRO A 106 9.54 15.96 8.56
CA PRO A 106 10.23 15.45 7.38
C PRO A 106 9.23 14.78 6.44
N SER A 107 9.63 14.61 5.18
CA SER A 107 8.85 13.88 4.20
C SER A 107 9.71 12.84 3.49
N TYR A 108 9.07 11.76 3.04
CA TYR A 108 9.73 10.59 2.48
C TYR A 108 9.06 10.18 1.17
N ARG A 109 9.83 9.57 0.25
CA ARG A 109 9.30 9.01 -1.00
C ARG A 109 8.72 7.61 -0.82
N LYS A 110 9.13 6.90 0.23
CA LYS A 110 8.69 5.53 0.50
C LYS A 110 8.52 5.31 2.00
N VAL A 111 7.73 4.30 2.35
CA VAL A 111 7.61 3.79 3.71
C VAL A 111 7.87 2.30 3.67
N ILE A 112 8.71 1.79 4.58
CA ILE A 112 8.94 0.35 4.72
C ILE A 112 8.36 -0.15 6.03
N CYS A 113 7.56 -1.20 5.97
CA CYS A 113 7.17 -1.97 7.15
C CYS A 113 8.06 -3.21 7.21
N ARG A 114 8.94 -3.28 8.21
CA ARG A 114 9.94 -4.33 8.41
C ARG A 114 9.37 -5.48 9.21
N GLU A 115 9.74 -6.71 8.83
CA GLU A 115 9.34 -7.94 9.53
C GLU A 115 7.82 -8.02 9.73
N ILE A 116 7.05 -7.54 8.76
CA ILE A 116 5.58 -7.58 8.82
C ILE A 116 5.08 -9.02 8.98
N TRP A 117 5.76 -9.94 8.32
CA TRP A 117 5.82 -11.35 8.68
C TRP A 117 7.30 -11.73 8.76
N GLN A 118 7.61 -12.86 9.40
CA GLN A 118 8.99 -13.31 9.57
C GLN A 118 9.73 -13.40 8.23
N GLY A 119 10.78 -12.58 8.08
CA GLY A 119 11.59 -12.51 6.86
C GLY A 119 10.94 -11.76 5.70
N ILE A 120 9.85 -11.02 5.93
CA ILE A 120 9.12 -10.29 4.90
C ILE A 120 9.00 -8.82 5.30
N ASP A 121 9.43 -7.95 4.41
CA ASP A 121 9.20 -6.52 4.50
C ASP A 121 8.21 -6.10 3.40
N VAL A 122 7.49 -4.99 3.59
CA VAL A 122 6.72 -4.35 2.51
C VAL A 122 7.19 -2.92 2.33
N LEU A 123 7.60 -2.58 1.11
CA LEU A 123 7.98 -1.23 0.72
C LEU A 123 6.82 -0.60 -0.05
N ILE A 124 6.28 0.46 0.54
CA ILE A 124 5.13 1.21 0.04
C ILE A 124 5.65 2.50 -0.60
N HIS A 125 5.25 2.76 -1.84
CA HIS A 125 5.68 3.96 -2.54
C HIS A 125 4.67 4.39 -3.62
N GLU A 126 4.80 5.61 -4.11
CA GLU A 126 4.05 6.04 -5.30
C GLU A 126 4.73 5.52 -6.57
N GLN A 127 3.93 5.08 -7.53
CA GLN A 127 4.34 4.88 -8.91
C GLN A 127 3.20 5.29 -9.83
N GLN A 128 3.46 6.22 -10.76
CA GLN A 128 2.46 6.72 -11.72
C GLN A 128 1.15 7.14 -11.03
N GLN A 129 1.26 7.91 -9.94
CA GLN A 129 0.12 8.44 -9.16
C GLN A 129 -0.73 7.38 -8.44
N SER A 130 -0.28 6.13 -8.38
CA SER A 130 -0.92 5.07 -7.62
C SER A 130 0.02 4.55 -6.52
N LEU A 131 -0.56 4.12 -5.40
CA LEU A 131 0.17 3.46 -4.34
C LEU A 131 0.58 2.05 -4.80
N LYS A 132 1.85 1.69 -4.62
CA LYS A 132 2.40 0.37 -4.96
C LYS A 132 3.08 -0.25 -3.75
N TYR A 133 3.13 -1.58 -3.78
CA TYR A 133 3.62 -2.44 -2.73
C TYR A 133 4.65 -3.39 -3.32
N ASP A 134 5.89 -3.24 -2.90
CA ASP A 134 6.94 -4.21 -3.17
C ASP A 134 7.06 -5.12 -1.94
N TRP A 135 6.67 -6.38 -2.07
CA TRP A 135 6.87 -7.40 -1.04
C TRP A 135 8.29 -7.93 -1.16
N ILE A 136 9.12 -7.71 -0.14
CA ILE A 136 10.52 -8.11 -0.10
C ILE A 136 10.62 -9.32 0.81
N ILE A 137 10.72 -10.50 0.21
CA ILE A 137 10.86 -11.77 0.93
C ILE A 137 12.35 -12.10 0.98
N ARG A 138 12.97 -11.91 2.15
CA ARG A 138 14.37 -12.27 2.39
C ARG A 138 14.55 -13.78 2.39
N SER A 139 15.81 -14.22 2.40
CA SER A 139 16.15 -15.65 2.45
C SER A 139 15.39 -16.36 3.57
N ASN A 140 14.76 -17.50 3.26
CA ASN A 140 13.90 -18.29 4.14
C ASN A 140 12.56 -17.65 4.57
N GLY A 141 12.26 -16.41 4.16
CA GLY A 141 10.92 -15.85 4.28
C GLY A 141 9.90 -16.68 3.49
N ARG A 142 8.63 -16.66 3.93
CA ARG A 142 7.57 -17.52 3.36
C ARG A 142 6.49 -16.66 2.68
N PRO A 143 6.47 -16.60 1.34
CA PRO A 143 5.45 -15.83 0.61
C PRO A 143 4.00 -16.24 0.94
N ASP A 144 3.78 -17.48 1.40
CA ASP A 144 2.47 -17.98 1.84
C ASP A 144 1.92 -17.29 3.10
N ASP A 145 2.78 -16.62 3.87
CA ASP A 145 2.37 -15.88 5.07
C ASP A 145 1.70 -14.55 4.69
N ILE A 146 2.01 -14.01 3.50
CA ILE A 146 1.42 -12.78 2.98
C ILE A 146 -0.07 -12.99 2.74
N ARG A 147 -0.88 -12.33 3.60
CA ARG A 147 -2.34 -12.42 3.57
C ARG A 147 -2.93 -11.05 3.78
N LEU A 148 -3.60 -10.54 2.75
CA LEU A 148 -4.26 -9.25 2.75
C LEU A 148 -5.77 -9.44 2.84
N ALA A 149 -6.43 -8.78 3.79
CA ALA A 149 -7.88 -8.65 3.80
C ALA A 149 -8.25 -7.23 3.37
N CYS A 150 -9.23 -7.10 2.47
CA CYS A 150 -9.74 -5.79 2.07
C CYS A 150 -10.96 -5.45 2.94
N LYS A 151 -10.95 -4.27 3.55
CA LYS A 151 -12.14 -3.64 4.15
C LYS A 151 -12.64 -2.52 3.26
N GLY A 152 -13.96 -2.32 3.26
CA GLY A 152 -14.61 -1.28 2.46
C GLY A 152 -14.88 -1.66 1.01
N CYS A 153 -14.67 -2.93 0.65
CA CYS A 153 -15.07 -3.49 -0.65
C CYS A 153 -16.35 -4.33 -0.52
N ASN A 154 -17.10 -4.40 -1.60
CA ASN A 154 -18.28 -5.25 -1.75
C ASN A 154 -17.89 -6.70 -2.06
N ASP A 155 -16.90 -6.87 -2.93
CA ASP A 155 -16.40 -8.19 -3.33
C ASP A 155 -14.94 -8.14 -3.82
N ILE A 156 -14.28 -9.30 -3.85
CA ILE A 156 -12.93 -9.49 -4.37
C ILE A 156 -12.92 -10.70 -5.29
N SER A 157 -12.45 -10.51 -6.53
CA SER A 157 -12.39 -11.58 -7.53
C SER A 157 -11.15 -11.47 -8.41
N LEU A 158 -10.90 -12.49 -9.24
CA LEU A 158 -9.84 -12.50 -10.25
C LEU A 158 -10.45 -12.49 -11.64
N ASN A 159 -9.92 -11.62 -12.51
CA ASN A 159 -10.20 -11.67 -13.94
C ASN A 159 -9.49 -12.86 -14.60
N ARG A 160 -9.90 -13.19 -15.83
CA ARG A 160 -9.30 -14.27 -16.64
C ARG A 160 -7.82 -14.05 -16.95
N ASP A 161 -7.36 -12.80 -16.98
CA ASP A 161 -5.97 -12.43 -17.20
C ASP A 161 -5.10 -12.48 -15.92
N GLY A 162 -5.71 -12.82 -14.78
CA GLY A 162 -5.07 -12.89 -13.48
C GLY A 162 -4.98 -11.57 -12.73
N SER A 163 -5.59 -10.49 -13.23
CA SER A 163 -5.73 -9.23 -12.47
C SER A 163 -6.72 -9.39 -11.30
N LEU A 164 -6.44 -8.72 -10.18
CA LEU A 164 -7.30 -8.67 -9.01
C LEU A 164 -8.32 -7.55 -9.19
N VAL A 165 -9.59 -7.87 -8.94
CA VAL A 165 -10.70 -6.93 -9.00
C VAL A 165 -11.26 -6.74 -7.61
N VAL A 166 -11.26 -5.49 -7.15
CA VAL A 166 -11.88 -5.07 -5.90
C VAL A 166 -13.11 -4.25 -6.25
N ASP A 167 -14.28 -4.79 -5.95
CA ASP A 167 -15.55 -4.12 -6.20
C ASP A 167 -15.88 -3.18 -5.05
N THR A 168 -16.21 -1.92 -5.35
CA THR A 168 -16.44 -0.88 -4.35
C THR A 168 -17.65 -0.03 -4.73
N ASP A 169 -18.17 0.75 -3.79
CA ASP A 169 -19.30 1.63 -4.04
C ASP A 169 -19.01 2.75 -5.07
N LEU A 170 -17.73 3.06 -5.33
CA LEU A 170 -17.31 4.02 -6.34
C LEU A 170 -16.93 3.38 -7.68
N GLY A 171 -17.06 2.06 -7.80
CA GLY A 171 -16.67 1.29 -8.98
C GLY A 171 -15.58 0.26 -8.69
N LYS A 172 -14.97 -0.27 -9.74
CA LYS A 172 -13.99 -1.36 -9.64
C LYS A 172 -12.58 -0.82 -9.63
N LEU A 173 -11.81 -1.21 -8.62
CA LEU A 173 -10.35 -1.08 -8.61
C LEU A 173 -9.75 -2.34 -9.21
N ILE A 174 -8.91 -2.20 -10.23
CA ILE A 174 -8.23 -3.32 -10.89
C ILE A 174 -6.74 -3.23 -10.61
N GLU A 175 -6.19 -4.22 -9.91
CA GLU A 175 -4.75 -4.38 -9.76
C GLU A 175 -4.25 -5.39 -10.80
N PRO A 176 -3.26 -5.02 -11.64
CA PRO A 176 -2.67 -5.95 -12.60
C PRO A 176 -2.18 -7.23 -11.94
N LYS A 177 -2.07 -8.30 -12.74
CA LYS A 177 -1.45 -9.55 -12.27
C LYS A 177 -0.07 -9.26 -11.65
N PRO A 178 0.31 -9.93 -10.56
CA PRO A 178 1.55 -9.65 -9.89
C PRO A 178 2.73 -10.14 -10.72
N THR A 179 3.86 -9.51 -10.53
CA THR A 179 5.14 -9.90 -11.10
C THR A 179 6.10 -10.23 -9.97
N ALA A 180 6.95 -11.23 -10.18
CA ALA A 180 7.96 -11.59 -9.19
C ALA A 180 9.32 -11.82 -9.84
N TYR A 181 10.39 -11.56 -9.10
CA TYR A 181 11.75 -11.81 -9.54
C TYR A 181 12.70 -12.04 -8.37
N GLN A 182 13.82 -12.71 -8.64
CA GLN A 182 14.93 -12.86 -7.71
C GLN A 182 16.16 -12.14 -8.22
N ILE A 183 16.95 -11.60 -7.31
CA ILE A 183 18.23 -10.98 -7.64
C ILE A 183 19.31 -12.07 -7.58
N ARG A 184 19.91 -12.41 -8.72
CA ARG A 184 21.00 -13.38 -8.83
C ARG A 184 22.21 -12.74 -9.50
N LYS A 185 23.33 -12.62 -8.77
CA LYS A 185 24.56 -11.97 -9.28
C LYS A 185 24.29 -10.59 -9.92
N SER A 186 23.42 -9.80 -9.29
CA SER A 186 22.96 -8.48 -9.76
C SER A 186 22.09 -8.48 -11.03
N GLU A 187 21.64 -9.64 -11.49
CA GLU A 187 20.63 -9.77 -12.56
C GLU A 187 19.26 -10.11 -11.96
N SER A 188 18.20 -9.54 -12.53
CA SER A 188 16.82 -9.86 -12.18
C SER A 188 16.35 -11.08 -12.96
N VAL A 189 16.08 -12.18 -12.26
CA VAL A 189 15.56 -13.43 -12.84
C VAL A 189 14.06 -13.51 -12.53
N PRO A 190 13.19 -13.54 -13.55
CA PRO A 190 11.75 -13.57 -13.33
C PRO A 190 11.31 -14.88 -12.64
N VAL A 191 10.29 -14.78 -11.80
CA VAL A 191 9.63 -15.90 -11.14
C VAL A 191 8.13 -15.85 -11.46
N SER A 192 7.59 -17.00 -11.86
CA SER A 192 6.15 -17.16 -12.13
C SER A 192 5.35 -16.90 -10.86
N CYS A 193 4.43 -15.94 -10.90
CA CYS A 193 3.63 -15.49 -9.76
C CYS A 193 2.19 -15.17 -10.18
N ARG A 194 1.22 -15.45 -9.31
CA ARG A 194 -0.19 -15.06 -9.48
C ARG A 194 -0.82 -14.74 -8.13
N TYR A 195 -1.93 -14.00 -8.14
CA TYR A 195 -2.77 -13.87 -6.96
C TYR A 195 -3.43 -15.20 -6.60
N ALA A 196 -3.66 -15.40 -5.30
CA ALA A 196 -4.44 -16.49 -4.76
C ALA A 196 -5.46 -15.95 -3.77
N LEU A 197 -6.74 -16.28 -3.99
CA LEU A 197 -7.82 -15.96 -3.06
C LEU A 197 -8.06 -17.14 -2.13
N ARG A 198 -7.98 -16.91 -0.83
CA ARG A 198 -8.14 -17.94 0.22
C ARG A 198 -9.24 -17.52 1.18
N SER A 199 -10.19 -18.40 1.46
CA SER A 199 -11.19 -18.17 2.52
C SER A 199 -10.56 -18.34 3.91
N CYS A 200 -10.91 -17.46 4.84
CA CYS A 200 -10.47 -17.53 6.23
C CYS A 200 -11.68 -17.50 7.17
N PRO A 201 -11.70 -18.23 8.29
CA PRO A 201 -12.84 -18.20 9.22
C PRO A 201 -13.15 -16.82 9.81
N ARG A 202 -12.13 -15.93 9.90
CA ARG A 202 -12.25 -14.59 10.49
C ARG A 202 -12.38 -13.46 9.45
N GLU A 203 -12.00 -13.71 8.21
CA GLU A 203 -11.98 -12.73 7.11
C GLU A 203 -12.63 -13.40 5.88
N ARG A 204 -13.67 -12.80 5.25
CA ARG A 204 -14.41 -13.45 4.15
C ARG A 204 -13.49 -14.03 3.07
N THR A 205 -12.53 -13.21 2.63
CA THR A 205 -11.53 -13.54 1.62
C THR A 205 -10.21 -12.86 1.98
N THR A 206 -9.12 -13.62 1.90
CA THR A 206 -7.75 -13.10 1.97
C THR A 206 -7.07 -13.27 0.61
N ILE A 207 -6.26 -12.29 0.23
CA ILE A 207 -5.43 -12.29 -0.97
C ILE A 207 -4.00 -12.63 -0.56
N GLY A 208 -3.39 -13.56 -1.28
CA GLY A 208 -1.97 -13.85 -1.18
C GLY A 208 -1.38 -14.12 -2.56
N PHE A 209 -0.22 -14.75 -2.57
CA PHE A 209 0.51 -15.07 -3.80
C PHE A 209 0.74 -16.58 -3.93
N GLU A 210 0.74 -17.05 -5.17
CA GLU A 210 1.14 -18.40 -5.54
C GLU A 210 2.30 -18.35 -6.54
N LEU A 211 3.33 -19.16 -6.28
CA LEU A 211 4.56 -19.26 -7.07
C LEU A 211 4.62 -20.67 -7.68
N PRO A 212 3.86 -20.96 -8.76
CA PRO A 212 3.62 -22.32 -9.24
C PRO A 212 4.87 -23.07 -9.70
N GLU A 213 5.88 -22.35 -10.20
CA GLU A 213 7.15 -22.91 -10.67
C GLU A 213 8.21 -22.95 -9.57
N GLY A 214 7.88 -22.47 -8.37
CA GLY A 214 8.83 -22.32 -7.26
C GLY A 214 9.83 -21.17 -7.45
N TYR A 215 10.78 -21.08 -6.53
CA TYR A 215 11.85 -20.08 -6.50
C TYR A 215 13.01 -20.59 -5.63
N ASP A 216 14.20 -19.98 -5.71
CA ASP A 216 15.33 -20.33 -4.85
C ASP A 216 15.21 -19.64 -3.48
N ARG A 217 14.82 -20.38 -2.44
CA ARG A 217 14.62 -19.85 -1.07
C ARG A 217 15.85 -19.21 -0.41
N ARG A 218 17.03 -19.40 -0.98
CA ARG A 218 18.28 -18.80 -0.48
C ARG A 218 18.48 -17.37 -0.97
N LEU A 219 17.75 -16.97 -2.01
CA LEU A 219 17.81 -15.64 -2.60
C LEU A 219 16.61 -14.82 -2.17
N GLU A 220 16.79 -13.50 -2.13
CA GLU A 220 15.68 -12.56 -1.98
C GLU A 220 14.72 -12.69 -3.16
N LEU A 221 13.43 -12.71 -2.86
CA LEU A 221 12.32 -12.70 -3.81
C LEU A 221 11.56 -11.39 -3.63
N ILE A 222 11.35 -10.67 -4.72
CA ILE A 222 10.54 -9.45 -4.75
C ILE A 222 9.26 -9.75 -5.53
N ILE A 223 8.11 -9.45 -4.95
CA ILE A 223 6.79 -9.52 -5.61
C ILE A 223 6.21 -8.11 -5.69
N LYS A 224 5.72 -7.72 -6.86
CA LYS A 224 5.11 -6.42 -7.18
C LYS A 224 3.74 -6.58 -7.82
#